data_AF-A0A6B3CJJ1-F1
#
_entry.id   AF-A0A6B3CJJ1-F1
#
_cell.length_a   1.000
_cell.length_b   1.000
_cell.length_c   1.000
_cell.angle_alpha   90.00
_cell.angle_beta   90.00
_cell.angle_gamma   90.00
#
_symmetry.space_group_name_H-M   'P 1'
#
loop_
_entity.id
_entity.type
_entity.pdbx_description
1 polymer ?
#
loop_
_entity_poly.entity_id
_entity_poly.type
_entity_poly.pdbx_seq_one_letter_code
_entity_poly.pdbx_strand_id
1 'polypeptide(L)' 'MSDEVQPGHVRIRLDLSYDGSEFSGWAKQAGGRRTVQGEVEDALR' A
#
# COMPACT_ATOMS: atom_id res chain seq x y z
N MET A 1 -3.72 -16.96 -8.69
CA MET A 1 -4.40 -15.67 -8.43
C MET A 1 -5.25 -15.37 -9.64
N SER A 2 -6.58 -15.33 -9.51
CA SER A 2 -7.43 -14.95 -10.65
C SER A 2 -7.20 -13.49 -10.97
N ASP A 3 -6.98 -13.19 -12.25
CA ASP A 3 -6.77 -11.82 -12.74
C ASP A 3 -8.08 -11.00 -12.72
N GLU A 4 -9.20 -11.63 -12.37
CA GLU A 4 -10.53 -11.06 -12.46
C GLU A 4 -10.78 -10.00 -11.39
N VAL A 5 -11.20 -8.81 -11.84
CA VAL A 5 -11.54 -7.67 -10.99
C VAL A 5 -13.04 -7.72 -10.72
N GLN A 6 -13.45 -7.48 -9.47
CA GLN A 6 -14.87 -7.49 -9.10
C GLN A 6 -15.65 -6.35 -9.77
N PRO A 7 -16.95 -6.52 -10.06
CA PRO A 7 -17.80 -5.44 -10.57
C PRO A 7 -17.71 -4.19 -9.68
N GLY A 8 -17.59 -3.01 -10.30
CA GLY A 8 -17.41 -1.74 -9.60
C GLY A 8 -15.98 -1.44 -9.14
N HIS A 9 -15.00 -2.31 -9.43
CA HIS A 9 -13.58 -2.08 -9.16
C HIS A 9 -12.77 -2.02 -10.45
N VAL A 10 -11.58 -1.40 -10.37
CA VAL A 10 -10.59 -1.38 -11.45
C VAL A 10 -9.22 -1.76 -10.90
N ARG A 11 -8.39 -2.43 -11.70
CA ARG A 11 -7.00 -2.73 -11.35
C ARG A 11 -6.11 -1.63 -11.88
N ILE A 12 -5.31 -1.06 -10.98
CA ILE A 12 -4.35 0.00 -11.30
C ILE A 12 -2.94 -0.46 -10.96
N ARG A 13 -1.97 -0.04 -11.77
CA ARG A 13 -0.54 -0.16 -11.48
C ARG A 13 -0.04 1.21 -11.07
N LEU A 14 0.56 1.31 -9.88
CA LEU A 14 1.23 2.52 -9.42
C LEU A 14 2.72 2.24 -9.33
N ASP A 15 3.51 3.11 -9.94
CA ASP A 15 4.94 3.18 -9.69
C ASP A 15 5.15 4.33 -8.69
N LEU A 16 5.82 4.03 -7.57
CA LEU A 16 5.96 4.95 -6.44
C LEU A 16 7.43 5.09 -6.04
N SER A 17 7.78 6.27 -5.54
CA SER A 17 9.08 6.58 -4.93
C SER A 17 8.82 7.31 -3.62
N TYR A 18 9.64 7.04 -2.62
CA TYR A 18 9.49 7.62 -1.28
C TYR A 18 10.86 7.74 -0.60
N ASP A 19 10.97 8.68 0.34
CA ASP A 19 12.07 8.70 1.29
C ASP A 19 11.82 7.65 2.37
N GLY A 20 12.72 6.68 2.50
CA GLY A 20 12.59 5.55 3.40
C GLY A 20 12.96 5.85 4.86
N SER A 21 13.50 7.02 5.17
CA SER A 21 14.14 7.31 6.47
C SER A 21 13.18 7.20 7.66
N GLU A 22 11.92 7.60 7.48
CA GLU A 22 10.91 7.63 8.55
C GLU A 22 9.98 6.40 8.57
N PHE A 23 10.27 5.37 7.78
CA PHE A 23 9.42 4.20 7.62
C PHE A 23 10.12 2.92 8.08
N SER A 24 9.36 2.04 8.73
CA SER A 24 9.78 0.68 9.07
C SER A 24 9.65 -0.28 7.88
N GLY A 25 10.05 0.18 6.69
CA GLY A 25 9.93 -0.54 5.43
C GLY A 25 8.54 -0.44 4.77
N TRP A 26 8.32 -1.30 3.77
CA TRP A 26 7.09 -1.29 2.95
C TRP A 26 5.89 -1.87 3.69
N ALA A 27 5.96 -3.14 4.09
CA ALA A 27 4.79 -3.90 4.55
C ALA A 27 4.36 -3.48 5.96
N LYS A 28 3.04 -3.41 6.20
CA LYS A 28 2.49 -3.24 7.56
C LYS A 28 2.95 -4.39 8.46
N GLN A 29 3.28 -4.06 9.70
CA GLN A 29 3.81 -5.01 10.68
C GLN A 29 2.98 -5.00 11.96
N ALA A 30 3.03 -6.13 12.68
CA ALA A 30 2.51 -6.19 14.04
C ALA A 30 3.28 -5.19 14.93
N GLY A 31 2.57 -4.45 15.79
CA GLY A 31 3.16 -3.46 16.68
C GLY A 31 3.01 -1.99 16.25
N GLY A 32 2.24 -1.71 15.19
CA GLY A 32 1.80 -0.34 14.87
C GLY A 32 2.89 0.62 14.39
N ARG A 33 4.03 0.10 13.92
CA ARG A 33 5.09 0.91 13.33
C ARG A 33 4.62 1.54 12.01
N ARG A 34 5.10 2.75 11.73
CA ARG A 34 4.79 3.47 10.49
C ARG A 34 5.44 2.79 9.29
N THR A 35 4.68 2.52 8.24
CA THR A 35 5.10 1.75 7.05
C THR A 35 4.49 2.35 5.79
N VAL A 36 5.14 2.16 4.64
CA VAL A 36 4.69 2.77 3.38
C VAL A 36 3.34 2.21 2.93
N GLN A 37 3.12 0.89 3.02
CA GLN A 37 1.84 0.28 2.69
C GLN A 37 0.71 0.86 3.55
N GLY A 38 0.95 1.08 4.85
CA GLY A 38 -0.04 1.65 5.75
C GLY A 38 -0.47 3.05 5.34
N GLU A 39 0.48 3.94 5.08
CA GLU A 39 0.17 5.31 4.66
C GLU A 39 -0.53 5.35 3.29
N VAL A 40 -0.10 4.51 2.34
CA VAL A 40 -0.72 4.43 1.01
C VAL A 40 -2.16 3.94 1.12
N GLU A 41 -2.44 2.91 1.90
CA GLU A 41 -3.81 2.42 2.13
C GLU A 41 -4.67 3.46 2.85
N ASP A 42 -4.12 4.15 3.85
CA ASP A 42 -4.85 5.20 4.59
C ASP A 42 -5.16 6.42 3.70
N ALA A 43 -4.28 6.77 2.77
CA ALA A 43 -4.50 7.85 1.79
C ALA A 43 -5.45 7.49 0.64
N LEU A 44 -5.63 6.19 0.37
CA LEU A 44 -6.54 5.68 -0.68
C LEU A 44 -7.96 5.39 -0.18
N ARG A 45 -8.23 5.53 1.13
CA ARG A 45 -9.60 5.51 1.66
C ARG A 45 -10.44 6.65 1.11
#